data_AF-B6TRV6-F1
#
_entry.id   AF-B6TRV6-F1
#
_cell.length_a   1.000
_cell.length_b   1.000
_cell.length_c   1.000
_cell.angle_alpha   90.00
_cell.angle_beta   90.00
_cell.angle_gamma   90.00
#
_symmetry.space_group_name_H-M   'P 1'
#
loop_
_entity.id
_entity.type
_entity.pdbx_description
1 polymer ?
#
loop_
_entity_poly.entity_id
_entity_poly.type
_entity_poly.pdbx_seq_one_letter_code
_entity_poly.pdbx_strand_id
1 'polypeptide(L)' 'MAVILRNFSFSLSPTYVHKPKYVVSLTPKCGMPLILKNIHA' A
#
# COMPACT_ATOMS: atom_id res chain seq x y z
N MET A 1 -1.00 -11.69 -7.44
CA MET A 1 -2.16 -10.94 -6.87
C MET A 1 -3.18 -11.85 -6.21
N ALA A 2 -3.67 -12.91 -6.89
CA ALA A 2 -4.73 -13.78 -6.35
C ALA A 2 -4.41 -14.43 -4.98
N VAL A 3 -3.16 -14.82 -4.72
CA VAL A 3 -2.78 -15.47 -3.44
C VAL A 3 -2.69 -14.47 -2.28
N ILE A 4 -2.23 -13.25 -2.55
CA ILE A 4 -2.02 -12.22 -1.52
C ILE A 4 -3.38 -11.68 -1.05
N LEU A 5 -4.25 -11.31 -1.99
CA LEU A 5 -5.59 -10.80 -1.66
C LEU A 5 -6.53 -11.88 -1.11
N ARG A 6 -6.22 -13.16 -1.33
CA ARG A 6 -6.96 -14.28 -0.71
C ARG A 6 -6.65 -14.48 0.76
N ASN A 7 -5.52 -14.01 1.27
CA ASN A 7 -5.10 -14.25 2.65
C ASN A 7 -5.01 -12.96 3.47
N PHE A 8 -4.88 -11.81 2.80
CA PHE A 8 -4.65 -10.53 3.45
C PHE A 8 -5.59 -9.45 2.93
N SER A 9 -6.08 -8.65 3.87
CA SER A 9 -6.72 -7.37 3.62
C SER A 9 -5.73 -6.24 3.89
N PHE A 10 -5.82 -5.18 3.09
CA PHE A 10 -4.91 -4.03 3.11
C PHE A 10 -5.71 -2.77 3.37
N SER A 11 -5.24 -1.93 4.29
CA SER A 11 -5.75 -0.57 4.46
C SER A 11 -4.59 0.42 4.53
N LEU A 12 -4.84 1.67 4.14
CA LEU A 12 -3.84 2.73 4.29
C LEU A 12 -3.58 3.00 5.78
N SER A 13 -2.32 3.21 6.13
CA SER A 13 -1.98 3.79 7.42
C SER A 13 -2.51 5.22 7.50
N PRO A 14 -2.99 5.70 8.67
CA PRO A 14 -3.30 7.11 8.89
C PRO A 14 -2.13 8.06 8.59
N THR A 15 -0.90 7.54 8.64
CA THR A 15 0.33 8.29 8.32
C THR A 15 0.64 8.35 6.82
N TYR A 16 -0.23 7.81 5.94
CA TYR A 16 -0.05 7.90 4.51
C TYR A 16 -0.15 9.35 4.03
N VAL A 17 0.92 9.83 3.38
CA VAL A 17 0.95 11.16 2.76
C VAL A 17 0.97 10.98 1.25
N HIS A 18 -0.09 11.44 0.58
CA HIS A 18 -0.16 11.39 -0.88
C HIS A 18 0.77 12.41 -1.52
N LYS A 19 1.93 11.97 -2.01
CA LYS A 19 2.97 12.84 -2.59
C LYS A 19 3.63 12.19 -3.82
N PRO A 20 3.09 12.40 -5.03
CA PRO A 20 3.73 11.93 -6.26
C PRO A 20 4.99 12.75 -6.61
N LYS A 21 5.93 12.13 -7.34
CA LYS A 21 7.10 12.75 -7.97
C LYS A 21 7.17 12.31 -9.43
N TYR A 22 7.55 13.23 -10.31
CA TYR A 22 7.87 12.93 -11.70
C TYR A 22 9.37 12.70 -11.84
N VAL A 23 9.75 11.54 -12.38
CA VAL A 23 11.15 11.22 -12.70
C VAL A 23 11.27 10.85 -14.17
N VAL A 24 10.74 9.68 -14.53
CA VAL A 24 10.47 9.26 -15.93
C VAL A 24 8.96 9.01 -16.08
N SER A 25 8.35 8.42 -15.05
CA SER A 25 6.90 8.31 -14.85
C SER A 25 6.51 8.84 -13.46
N LEU A 26 5.20 8.89 -13.18
CA LEU A 26 4.67 9.18 -11.85
C LEU A 26 5.09 8.08 -10.87
N THR A 27 5.84 8.45 -9.83
CA THR A 27 6.24 7.54 -8.76
C THR A 27 5.92 8.13 -7.39
N PRO A 28 5.67 7.30 -6.37
CA PRO A 28 5.49 7.79 -5.02
C PRO A 28 6.81 8.38 -4.49
N LYS A 29 6.77 9.61 -3.98
CA LYS A 29 7.94 10.30 -3.42
C LYS A 29 8.34 9.73 -2.04
N CYS A 30 7.36 9.21 -1.31
CA CYS A 30 7.51 8.61 0.00
C CYS A 30 6.98 7.17 -0.05
N GLY A 31 7.40 6.31 0.88
CA GLY A 31 6.86 4.96 0.99
C GLY A 31 5.33 4.96 1.21
N MET A 32 4.71 3.79 0.99
CA MET A 32 3.28 3.58 1.20
C MET A 32 3.06 2.71 2.45
N PRO A 33 2.94 3.32 3.64
CA PRO A 33 2.67 2.56 4.85
C PRO A 33 1.28 1.93 4.76
N LEU A 34 1.26 0.59 4.70
CA LEU A 34 0.06 -0.22 4.67
C LEU A 34 -0.13 -0.96 5.98
N ILE A 35 -1.37 -1.03 6.42
CA ILE A 35 -1.79 -1.92 7.49
C ILE A 35 -2.22 -3.23 6.86
N LEU A 36 -1.55 -4.31 7.24
CA LEU A 36 -1.84 -5.67 6.80
C LEU A 36 -2.73 -6.36 7.83
N LYS A 37 -3.79 -7.02 7.38
CA LYS A 37 -4.62 -7.89 8.22
C LYS A 37 -4.74 -9.26 7.57
N ASN A 38 -4.42 -10.31 8.30
CA ASN A 38 -4.71 -11.68 7.85
C ASN A 38 -6.21 -11.94 8.02
N ILE A 39 -6.86 -12.46 6.98
CA ILE A 39 -8.31 -12.71 6.99
C ILE A 39 -8.68 -14.08 7.55
N HIS A 40 -7.71 -14.98 7.73
CA HIS A 40 -7.88 -16.34 8.25
C HIS A 40 -7.29 -16.54 9.66
N ALA A 41 -6.90 -15.45 10.32
CA ALA A 41 -6.36 -15.45 11.69
C ALA A 41 -7.47 -15.29 12.74
#